data_AF-Q8FRC2-F1
#
_entry.id   AF-Q8FRC2-F1
#
_cell.length_a   1.000
_cell.length_b   1.000
_cell.length_c   1.000
_cell.angle_alpha   90.00
_cell.angle_beta   90.00
_cell.angle_gamma   90.00
#
_symmetry.space_group_name_H-M   'P 1'
#
loop_
_entity.id
_entity.type
_entity.pdbx_description
1 polymer ?
#
loop_
_entity_poly.entity_id
_entity_poly.type
_entity_poly.pdbx_seq_one_letter_code
_entity_poly.pdbx_strand_id
1 'polypeptide(L)'
;MSCLEVVIILTVVTGAPAAGKSTWVATVAKPGDLRFDSDALTNTLTGKPPAKHSHAAAVKKVSKSAREAGIEEALKLVATRDVWIIHSNLSAELERKYRAYGARFVVIDPGEAVALERCAAGRPGYRKNQVASWYARRHSWPHDAEIITSFDPATAGVDEDDIEVSGGRATLHVVTGPPAAGKSTFVREHARLGDVVLDYDLLANALAGEPADNHEHTRQIKAVTKAARLAALEAAMKQDITVWLIHSTPAASTLSRYESMGATVHVVDPGKDVVMKRVKQMRPRVMLPVAAAWYDKQPAVATPKTTTERGLGWDHQKQRANLVAVHVDGTPCWWCGRPMFYDKTRNFDGLPLAADHEDARANGGDRANRLLHFSCNSSRQAGARDDQRPALNHSEPPTEPTAPPQATPAASVFAWPDLEPSRAGP
;
A
#
# COMPACT_ATOMS: atom_id res chain seq x y z
N MET A 1 26.55 -36.79 22.42
CA MET A 1 25.64 -35.69 22.05
C MET A 1 25.07 -36.00 20.68
N SER A 2 23.85 -36.54 20.64
CA SER A 2 23.13 -36.81 19.39
C SER A 2 22.75 -35.46 18.79
N CYS A 3 23.31 -35.15 17.61
CA CYS A 3 22.71 -34.15 16.74
C CYS A 3 21.33 -34.71 16.36
N LEU A 4 20.26 -34.14 16.93
CA LEU A 4 18.93 -34.32 16.39
C LEU A 4 19.00 -33.83 14.94
N GLU A 5 18.96 -34.76 13.99
CA GLU A 5 18.69 -34.43 12.60
C GLU A 5 17.41 -33.60 12.61
N VAL A 6 17.52 -32.32 12.22
CA VAL A 6 16.35 -31.51 11.94
C VAL A 6 15.76 -32.13 10.69
N VAL A 7 14.87 -33.10 10.87
CA VAL A 7 14.08 -33.66 9.78
C VAL A 7 13.18 -32.52 9.34
N ILE A 8 13.53 -31.92 8.21
CA ILE A 8 12.75 -30.86 7.58
C ILE A 8 11.59 -31.55 6.87
N ILE A 9 10.36 -31.22 7.28
CA ILE A 9 9.19 -32.03 6.94
C ILE A 9 8.18 -31.18 6.19
N LEU A 10 7.81 -31.64 5.00
CA LEU A 10 6.53 -31.29 4.40
C LEU A 10 5.41 -31.84 5.29
N THR A 11 4.67 -30.97 5.99
CA THR A 11 3.51 -31.38 6.80
C THR A 11 2.22 -31.04 6.07
N VAL A 12 1.39 -32.04 5.81
CA VAL A 12 0.05 -31.88 5.23
C VAL A 12 -0.99 -32.03 6.32
N VAL A 13 -1.76 -30.97 6.56
CA VAL A 13 -2.79 -30.90 7.60
C VAL A 13 -4.17 -30.98 6.97
N THR A 14 -4.96 -31.98 7.38
CA THR A 14 -6.36 -32.17 6.97
C THR A 14 -7.27 -32.20 8.20
N GLY A 15 -8.58 -32.14 7.98
CA GLY A 15 -9.57 -31.98 9.05
C GLY A 15 -10.87 -31.37 8.53
N ALA A 16 -11.97 -31.68 9.22
CA ALA A 16 -13.28 -31.09 8.94
C ALA A 16 -13.23 -29.55 8.90
N PRO A 17 -14.16 -28.88 8.20
CA PRO A 17 -14.45 -27.46 8.46
C PRO A 17 -14.61 -27.21 9.96
N ALA A 18 -14.12 -26.06 10.44
CA ALA A 18 -14.08 -25.70 11.87
C ALA A 18 -13.31 -26.65 12.82
N ALA A 19 -12.56 -27.63 12.30
CA ALA A 19 -11.73 -28.50 13.15
C ALA A 19 -10.59 -27.77 13.88
N GLY A 20 -10.21 -26.55 13.47
CA GLY A 20 -9.12 -25.78 14.07
C GLY A 20 -7.78 -25.87 13.33
N LYS A 21 -7.75 -26.39 12.09
CA LYS A 21 -6.52 -26.60 11.30
C LYS A 21 -5.61 -25.37 11.21
N SER A 22 -6.16 -24.24 10.78
CA SER A 22 -5.38 -23.00 10.59
C SER A 22 -4.82 -22.49 11.92
N THR A 23 -5.60 -22.56 12.99
CA THR A 23 -5.15 -22.19 14.33
C THR A 23 -4.06 -23.14 14.83
N TRP A 24 -4.21 -24.45 14.63
CA TRP A 24 -3.19 -25.42 15.02
C TRP A 24 -1.87 -25.18 14.28
N VAL A 25 -1.91 -25.03 12.94
CA VAL A 25 -0.71 -24.69 12.16
C VAL A 25 -0.08 -23.39 12.65
N ALA A 26 -0.88 -22.36 12.96
CA ALA A 26 -0.36 -21.10 13.49
C ALA A 26 0.36 -21.25 14.83
N THR A 27 -0.02 -22.24 15.66
CA THR A 27 0.64 -22.51 16.95
C THR A 27 1.93 -23.32 16.83
N VAL A 28 2.05 -24.21 15.85
CA VAL A 28 3.19 -25.13 15.72
C VAL A 28 4.22 -24.69 14.68
N ALA A 29 3.80 -23.96 13.65
CA ALA A 29 4.69 -23.47 12.60
C ALA A 29 5.47 -22.26 13.11
N LYS A 30 6.76 -22.20 12.74
CA LYS A 30 7.65 -21.10 13.13
C LYS A 30 7.52 -19.94 12.14
N PRO A 31 7.79 -18.69 12.55
CA PRO A 31 7.98 -17.59 11.61
C PRO A 31 9.05 -17.96 10.58
N GLY A 32 8.76 -17.72 9.30
CA GLY A 32 9.63 -18.09 8.19
C GLY A 32 9.38 -19.47 7.58
N ASP A 33 8.57 -20.33 8.22
CA ASP A 33 8.06 -21.56 7.61
C ASP A 33 7.08 -21.21 6.48
N LEU A 34 7.04 -22.03 5.43
CA LEU A 34 6.07 -21.81 4.34
C LEU A 34 4.71 -22.38 4.69
N ARG A 35 3.65 -21.58 4.62
CA ARG A 35 2.28 -21.96 5.01
C ARG A 35 1.31 -21.76 3.84
N PHE A 36 0.59 -22.81 3.49
CA PHE A 36 -0.40 -22.81 2.41
C PHE A 36 -1.79 -23.15 2.93
N ASP A 37 -2.48 -22.12 3.43
CA ASP A 37 -3.90 -22.15 3.75
C ASP A 37 -4.71 -21.48 2.64
N SER A 38 -5.73 -22.17 2.15
CA SER A 38 -6.62 -21.63 1.13
C SER A 38 -7.36 -20.40 1.63
N ASP A 39 -7.91 -20.43 2.84
CA ASP A 39 -8.74 -19.34 3.36
C ASP A 39 -7.88 -18.11 3.65
N ALA A 40 -6.72 -18.29 4.29
CA ALA A 40 -5.78 -17.20 4.58
C ALA A 40 -5.26 -16.54 3.29
N LEU A 41 -4.98 -17.33 2.25
CA LEU A 41 -4.52 -16.79 0.97
C LEU A 41 -5.65 -16.01 0.27
N THR A 42 -6.88 -16.53 0.27
CA THR A 42 -8.02 -15.81 -0.31
C THR A 42 -8.30 -14.51 0.44
N ASN A 43 -8.20 -14.50 1.77
CA ASN A 43 -8.34 -13.30 2.59
C ASN A 43 -7.25 -12.27 2.28
N THR A 44 -6.00 -12.69 2.19
CA THR A 44 -4.86 -11.83 1.81
C THR A 44 -5.09 -11.19 0.44
N LEU A 45 -5.52 -11.97 -0.54
CA LEU A 45 -5.76 -11.51 -1.91
C LEU A 45 -6.99 -10.61 -2.04
N THR A 46 -7.90 -10.58 -1.06
CA THR A 46 -9.12 -9.76 -1.12
C THR A 46 -9.15 -8.63 -0.09
N GLY A 47 -8.09 -8.51 0.73
CA GLY A 47 -8.08 -7.60 1.88
C GLY A 47 -9.19 -7.90 2.90
N LYS A 48 -9.82 -9.09 2.84
CA LYS A 48 -10.90 -9.47 3.74
C LYS A 48 -10.29 -9.90 5.09
N PRO A 49 -10.84 -9.43 6.23
CA PRO A 49 -10.51 -10.02 7.52
C PRO A 49 -10.92 -11.50 7.55
N PRO A 50 -10.30 -12.31 8.43
CA PRO A 50 -10.36 -13.78 8.40
C PRO A 50 -11.74 -14.45 8.51
N ALA A 51 -12.83 -13.69 8.68
CA ALA A 51 -14.17 -14.20 8.91
C ALA A 51 -14.99 -14.53 7.63
N LYS A 52 -14.60 -14.05 6.45
CA LYS A 52 -15.44 -14.13 5.24
C LYS A 52 -15.23 -15.43 4.44
N HIS A 53 -15.76 -16.57 4.90
CA HIS A 53 -15.65 -17.86 4.18
C HIS A 53 -16.48 -17.95 2.88
N SER A 54 -17.22 -16.90 2.52
CA SER A 54 -17.87 -16.74 1.21
C SER A 54 -17.06 -15.80 0.31
N HIS A 55 -16.49 -16.38 -0.76
CA HIS A 55 -15.80 -15.63 -1.81
C HIS A 55 -16.43 -15.98 -3.16
N ALA A 56 -16.53 -14.97 -4.03
CA ALA A 56 -16.97 -15.13 -5.40
C ALA A 56 -16.15 -16.23 -6.11
N ALA A 57 -16.79 -17.00 -6.99
CA ALA A 57 -16.15 -18.12 -7.68
C ALA A 57 -14.89 -17.69 -8.46
N ALA A 58 -14.91 -16.50 -9.05
CA ALA A 58 -13.75 -15.90 -9.73
C ALA A 58 -12.55 -15.74 -8.79
N VAL A 59 -12.76 -15.14 -7.61
CA VAL A 59 -11.72 -14.94 -6.59
C VAL A 59 -11.16 -16.29 -6.11
N LYS A 60 -12.01 -17.30 -5.91
CA LYS A 60 -11.58 -18.65 -5.51
C LYS A 60 -10.67 -19.30 -6.55
N LYS A 61 -10.92 -19.08 -7.85
CA LYS A 61 -10.03 -19.55 -8.92
C LYS A 61 -8.66 -18.86 -8.84
N VAL A 62 -8.64 -17.55 -8.60
CA VAL A 62 -7.40 -16.78 -8.44
C VAL A 62 -6.57 -17.29 -7.25
N SER A 63 -7.20 -17.42 -6.08
CA SER A 63 -6.50 -17.91 -4.89
C SER A 63 -6.05 -19.36 -5.03
N LYS A 64 -6.85 -20.21 -5.70
CA LYS A 64 -6.46 -21.58 -6.03
C LYS A 64 -5.20 -21.63 -6.89
N SER A 65 -5.15 -20.87 -7.99
CA SER A 65 -3.97 -20.82 -8.86
C SER A 65 -2.74 -20.28 -8.16
N ALA A 66 -2.89 -19.24 -7.34
CA ALA A 66 -1.81 -18.71 -6.51
C ALA A 66 -1.26 -19.77 -5.53
N ARG A 67 -2.15 -20.50 -4.85
CA ARG A 67 -1.80 -21.57 -3.91
C ARG A 67 -1.08 -22.72 -4.61
N GLU A 68 -1.60 -23.18 -5.74
CA GLU A 68 -0.99 -24.29 -6.48
C GLU A 68 0.42 -23.96 -6.95
N ALA A 69 0.61 -22.81 -7.61
CA ALA A 69 1.93 -22.38 -8.05
C ALA A 69 2.91 -22.15 -6.88
N GLY A 70 2.42 -21.58 -5.78
CA GLY A 70 3.21 -21.42 -4.56
C GLY A 70 3.64 -22.76 -3.96
N ILE A 71 2.73 -23.75 -3.91
CA ILE A 71 3.04 -25.10 -3.44
C ILE A 71 4.10 -25.75 -4.35
N GLU A 72 3.97 -25.68 -5.68
CA GLU A 72 4.98 -26.26 -6.58
C GLU A 72 6.38 -25.68 -6.35
N GLU A 73 6.47 -24.38 -6.11
CA GLU A 73 7.76 -23.74 -5.81
C GLU A 73 8.27 -24.11 -4.41
N ALA A 74 7.37 -24.23 -3.42
CA ALA A 74 7.72 -24.63 -2.06
C ALA A 74 8.18 -26.09 -1.96
N LEU A 75 7.62 -26.99 -2.79
CA LEU A 75 8.02 -28.40 -2.83
C LEU A 75 9.51 -28.57 -3.21
N LYS A 76 10.08 -27.62 -3.96
CA LYS A 76 11.53 -27.61 -4.28
C LYS A 76 12.40 -27.28 -3.07
N LEU A 77 11.80 -26.78 -1.99
CA LEU A 77 12.49 -26.28 -0.80
C LEU A 77 12.37 -27.21 0.41
N VAL A 78 11.60 -28.31 0.32
CA VAL A 78 11.31 -29.21 1.45
C VAL A 78 12.56 -29.84 2.05
N ALA A 79 13.68 -29.90 1.31
CA ALA A 79 14.97 -30.36 1.84
C ALA A 79 15.69 -29.31 2.70
N THR A 80 15.22 -28.07 2.72
CA THR A 80 15.90 -26.92 3.34
C THR A 80 14.98 -26.05 4.18
N ARG A 81 13.67 -26.26 4.12
CA ARG A 81 12.69 -25.49 4.88
C ARG A 81 11.40 -26.25 5.13
N ASP A 82 10.82 -26.01 6.29
CA ASP A 82 9.52 -26.57 6.66
C ASP A 82 8.41 -25.96 5.81
N VAL A 83 7.54 -26.84 5.31
CA VAL A 83 6.41 -26.49 4.46
C VAL A 83 5.14 -27.09 5.04
N TRP A 84 4.16 -26.25 5.33
CA TRP A 84 2.87 -26.60 5.91
C TRP A 84 1.79 -26.39 4.86
N ILE A 85 1.07 -27.46 4.50
CA ILE A 85 -0.04 -27.40 3.55
C ILE A 85 -1.33 -27.77 4.26
N ILE A 86 -2.26 -26.82 4.37
CA ILE A 86 -3.61 -27.11 4.86
C ILE A 86 -4.45 -27.55 3.67
N HIS A 87 -4.92 -28.80 3.69
CA HIS A 87 -5.67 -29.41 2.60
C HIS A 87 -6.89 -30.19 3.13
N SER A 88 -8.02 -29.51 3.32
CA SER A 88 -9.24 -30.10 3.91
C SER A 88 -9.85 -31.26 3.12
N ASN A 89 -9.65 -31.31 1.80
CA ASN A 89 -10.15 -32.37 0.92
C ASN A 89 -9.00 -32.96 0.10
N LEU A 90 -8.16 -33.75 0.77
CA LEU A 90 -7.01 -34.40 0.16
C LEU A 90 -7.46 -35.53 -0.78
N SER A 91 -7.18 -35.42 -2.08
CA SER A 91 -7.43 -36.50 -3.04
C SER A 91 -6.31 -37.54 -2.98
N ALA A 92 -6.58 -38.77 -3.41
CA ALA A 92 -5.56 -39.83 -3.48
C ALA A 92 -4.38 -39.46 -4.38
N GLU A 93 -4.60 -38.67 -5.43
CA GLU A 93 -3.54 -38.16 -6.29
C GLU A 93 -2.63 -37.16 -5.57
N LEU A 94 -3.22 -36.22 -4.84
CA LEU A 94 -2.46 -35.24 -4.05
C LEU A 94 -1.73 -35.91 -2.88
N GLU A 95 -2.35 -36.89 -2.24
CA GLU A 95 -1.71 -37.71 -1.22
C GLU A 95 -0.48 -38.42 -1.79
N ARG A 96 -0.60 -39.13 -2.92
CA ARG A 96 0.55 -39.76 -3.60
C ARG A 96 1.63 -38.74 -3.94
N LYS A 97 1.25 -37.58 -4.45
CA LYS A 97 2.18 -36.50 -4.76
C LYS A 97 2.95 -36.07 -3.52
N TYR A 98 2.29 -35.73 -2.43
CA TYR A 98 2.96 -35.26 -1.22
C TYR A 98 3.79 -36.36 -0.55
N ARG A 99 3.35 -37.62 -0.59
CA ARG A 99 4.15 -38.77 -0.14
C ARG A 99 5.47 -38.91 -0.90
N ALA A 100 5.49 -38.63 -2.20
CA ALA A 100 6.72 -38.64 -2.98
C ALA A 100 7.75 -37.59 -2.51
N TYR A 101 7.32 -36.57 -1.76
CA TYR A 101 8.17 -35.57 -1.11
C TYR A 101 8.40 -35.86 0.39
N GLY A 102 8.08 -37.07 0.87
CA GLY A 102 8.27 -37.45 2.27
C GLY A 102 7.29 -36.78 3.23
N ALA A 103 6.08 -36.43 2.77
CA ALA A 103 5.12 -35.72 3.59
C ALA A 103 4.69 -36.50 4.84
N ARG A 104 4.66 -35.79 5.98
CA ARG A 104 3.95 -36.21 7.19
C ARG A 104 2.51 -35.74 7.11
N PHE A 105 1.56 -36.60 7.45
CA PHE A 105 0.13 -36.27 7.45
C PHE A 105 -0.38 -36.09 8.88
N VAL A 106 -1.16 -35.02 9.09
CA VAL A 106 -1.80 -34.70 10.37
C VAL A 106 -3.29 -34.49 10.13
N VAL A 107 -4.12 -35.17 10.91
CA VAL A 107 -5.57 -34.99 10.94
C VAL A 107 -5.95 -34.26 12.23
N ILE A 108 -6.56 -33.08 12.10
CA ILE A 108 -7.17 -32.39 13.25
C ILE A 108 -8.62 -32.86 13.36
N ASP A 109 -8.92 -33.58 14.45
CA ASP A 109 -10.21 -34.24 14.71
C ASP A 109 -10.72 -33.93 16.13
N PRO A 110 -11.41 -32.79 16.35
CA PRO A 110 -12.05 -32.51 17.64
C PRO A 110 -13.33 -33.33 17.87
N GLY A 111 -13.72 -34.20 16.93
CA GLY A 111 -15.01 -34.88 16.91
C GLY A 111 -16.09 -34.12 16.15
N GLU A 112 -17.05 -34.86 15.61
CA GLU A 112 -18.11 -34.32 14.74
C GLU A 112 -19.01 -33.32 15.46
N ALA A 113 -19.41 -33.63 16.69
CA ALA A 113 -20.25 -32.74 17.50
C ALA A 113 -19.58 -31.37 17.73
N VAL A 114 -18.31 -31.38 18.15
CA VAL A 114 -17.53 -30.16 18.40
C VAL A 114 -17.31 -29.37 17.10
N ALA A 115 -17.01 -30.05 15.99
CA ALA A 115 -16.85 -29.38 14.70
C ALA A 115 -18.16 -28.73 14.21
N LEU A 116 -19.30 -29.39 14.40
CA LEU A 116 -20.62 -28.84 14.08
C LEU A 116 -20.99 -27.64 14.96
N GLU A 117 -20.70 -27.72 16.26
CA GLU A 117 -20.90 -26.63 17.21
C GLU A 117 -20.06 -25.41 16.85
N ARG A 118 -18.75 -25.60 16.62
CA ARG A 118 -17.84 -24.53 16.17
C ARG A 118 -18.27 -23.95 14.83
N CYS A 119 -18.77 -24.76 13.91
CA CYS A 119 -19.36 -24.28 12.65
C CYS A 119 -20.61 -23.43 12.90
N ALA A 120 -21.50 -23.82 13.80
CA ALA A 120 -22.70 -23.06 14.13
C ALA A 120 -22.37 -21.71 14.79
N ALA A 121 -21.39 -21.68 15.70
CA ALA A 121 -20.98 -20.49 16.43
C ALA A 121 -20.14 -19.51 15.57
N GLY A 122 -19.21 -20.03 14.76
CA GLY A 122 -18.25 -19.21 14.02
C GLY A 122 -18.56 -19.02 12.53
N ARG A 123 -19.56 -19.73 11.98
CA ARG A 123 -19.94 -19.69 10.56
C ARG A 123 -21.46 -19.86 10.36
N PRO A 124 -22.29 -18.86 10.73
CA PRO A 124 -23.72 -18.86 10.43
C PRO A 124 -23.96 -19.17 8.94
N GLY A 125 -25.00 -19.94 8.59
CA GLY A 125 -25.31 -20.30 7.19
C GLY A 125 -24.38 -21.32 6.51
N TYR A 126 -23.25 -21.72 7.14
CA TYR A 126 -22.35 -22.72 6.56
C TYR A 126 -23.04 -24.09 6.42
N ARG A 127 -22.81 -24.76 5.29
CA ARG A 127 -23.45 -26.04 4.96
C ARG A 127 -22.96 -27.13 5.93
N LYS A 128 -23.72 -27.40 7.01
CA LYS A 128 -23.46 -28.47 8.00
C LYS A 128 -23.15 -29.83 7.36
N ASN A 129 -23.77 -30.08 6.20
CA ASN A 129 -23.52 -31.28 5.38
C ASN A 129 -22.04 -31.46 4.99
N GLN A 130 -21.23 -30.39 4.90
CA GLN A 130 -19.80 -30.51 4.61
C GLN A 130 -19.01 -31.11 5.77
N VAL A 131 -19.40 -30.82 7.02
CA VAL A 131 -18.79 -31.43 8.22
C VAL A 131 -19.17 -32.91 8.25
N ALA A 132 -20.46 -33.23 8.16
CA ALA A 132 -20.95 -34.61 8.14
C ALA A 132 -20.35 -35.44 6.99
N SER A 133 -20.28 -34.87 5.78
CA SER A 133 -19.67 -35.54 4.61
C SER A 133 -18.16 -35.77 4.76
N TRP A 134 -17.48 -34.98 5.58
CA TRP A 134 -16.07 -35.19 5.88
C TRP A 134 -15.89 -36.36 6.86
N TYR A 135 -16.71 -36.42 7.93
CA TYR A 135 -16.68 -37.52 8.89
C TYR A 135 -17.15 -38.86 8.31
N ALA A 136 -18.14 -38.86 7.41
CA ALA A 136 -18.57 -40.06 6.69
C ALA A 136 -17.42 -40.73 5.90
N ARG A 137 -16.40 -39.95 5.53
CA ARG A 137 -15.20 -40.38 4.81
C ARG A 137 -14.02 -40.69 5.73
N ARG A 138 -14.26 -40.98 7.01
CA ARG A 138 -13.21 -41.35 7.99
C ARG A 138 -12.34 -42.53 7.55
N HIS A 139 -12.96 -43.49 6.88
CA HIS A 139 -12.25 -44.65 6.30
C HIS A 139 -11.26 -44.28 5.19
N SER A 140 -11.38 -43.08 4.60
CA SER A 140 -10.51 -42.61 3.51
C SER A 140 -9.48 -41.57 3.97
N TRP A 141 -9.30 -41.39 5.28
CA TRP A 141 -8.22 -40.54 5.79
C TRP A 141 -6.86 -41.22 5.56
N PRO A 142 -5.75 -40.46 5.50
CA PRO A 142 -4.44 -41.07 5.35
C PRO A 142 -4.17 -42.02 6.52
N HIS A 143 -3.88 -43.28 6.20
CA HIS A 143 -3.83 -44.39 7.16
C HIS A 143 -2.73 -44.26 8.22
N ASP A 144 -1.67 -43.52 7.92
CA ASP A 144 -0.52 -43.23 8.78
C ASP A 144 -0.56 -41.81 9.38
N ALA A 145 -1.69 -41.11 9.25
CA ALA A 145 -1.79 -39.76 9.79
C ALA A 145 -1.78 -39.76 11.33
N GLU A 146 -1.05 -38.79 11.88
CA GLU A 146 -1.16 -38.42 13.28
C GLU A 146 -2.53 -37.76 13.52
N ILE A 147 -3.32 -38.27 14.47
CA ILE A 147 -4.65 -37.73 14.79
C ILE A 147 -4.55 -36.88 16.06
N ILE A 148 -4.86 -35.59 15.92
CA ILE A 148 -4.86 -34.62 17.02
C ILE A 148 -6.30 -34.35 17.43
N THR A 149 -6.65 -34.76 18.65
CA THR A 149 -8.00 -34.67 19.21
C THR A 149 -8.15 -33.63 20.31
N SER A 150 -7.06 -33.29 21.00
CA SER A 150 -7.02 -32.33 22.12
C SER A 150 -6.49 -30.97 21.67
N PHE A 151 -7.33 -30.18 20.99
CA PHE A 151 -7.00 -28.79 20.64
C PHE A 151 -8.26 -27.91 20.69
N ASP A 152 -8.21 -26.85 21.50
CA ASP A 152 -9.28 -25.87 21.63
C ASP A 152 -8.86 -24.49 21.11
N PRO A 153 -9.20 -24.15 19.86
CA PRO A 153 -8.96 -22.83 19.30
C PRO A 153 -10.04 -21.86 19.76
N ALA A 154 -9.66 -20.83 20.52
CA ALA A 154 -10.53 -19.69 20.79
C ALA A 154 -10.97 -19.02 19.47
N THR A 155 -12.28 -18.91 19.25
CA THR A 155 -12.88 -18.34 18.02
C THR A 155 -13.28 -16.89 18.22
N ALA A 156 -12.87 -15.99 17.32
CA ALA A 156 -13.49 -14.68 17.12
C ALA A 156 -14.39 -14.73 15.88
N GLY A 157 -15.69 -14.49 16.06
CA GLY A 157 -16.69 -14.41 14.98
C GLY A 157 -17.01 -12.97 14.58
N VAL A 158 -17.48 -12.76 13.35
CA VAL A 158 -18.16 -11.52 12.91
C VAL A 158 -19.04 -11.76 11.67
N ASP A 159 -20.11 -10.98 11.59
CA ASP A 159 -21.31 -11.08 10.73
C ASP A 159 -21.13 -10.83 9.21
N GLU A 160 -22.17 -11.26 8.48
CA GLU A 160 -22.32 -11.31 7.02
C GLU A 160 -22.89 -10.02 6.41
N ASP A 161 -22.44 -9.66 5.20
CA ASP A 161 -23.19 -8.84 4.24
C ASP A 161 -22.84 -9.30 2.80
N ASP A 162 -23.87 -9.45 1.98
CA ASP A 162 -23.83 -9.94 0.61
C ASP A 162 -23.20 -8.92 -0.36
N ILE A 163 -22.42 -9.41 -1.32
CA ILE A 163 -21.83 -8.59 -2.38
C ILE A 163 -22.23 -9.17 -3.72
N GLU A 164 -23.03 -8.43 -4.47
CA GLU A 164 -23.28 -8.71 -5.87
C GLU A 164 -22.04 -8.40 -6.72
N VAL A 165 -21.66 -9.34 -7.58
CA VAL A 165 -20.56 -9.20 -8.53
C VAL A 165 -21.15 -8.98 -9.91
N SER A 166 -20.94 -7.80 -10.48
CA SER A 166 -21.41 -7.43 -11.82
C SER A 166 -20.45 -7.88 -12.92
N GLY A 167 -21.03 -8.39 -14.01
CA GLY A 167 -20.32 -8.91 -15.18
C GLY A 167 -19.73 -7.85 -16.14
N GLY A 168 -18.46 -8.02 -16.55
CA GLY A 168 -17.62 -7.23 -17.45
C GLY A 168 -16.34 -7.98 -17.92
N ARG A 169 -15.24 -7.27 -18.21
CA ARG A 169 -13.89 -7.83 -18.48
C ARG A 169 -13.00 -7.48 -17.29
N ALA A 170 -12.02 -8.31 -16.93
CA ALA A 170 -11.10 -7.98 -15.84
C ALA A 170 -10.46 -6.59 -16.04
N THR A 171 -10.56 -5.74 -15.02
CA THR A 171 -9.98 -4.39 -15.02
C THR A 171 -8.70 -4.42 -14.19
N LEU A 172 -7.56 -4.11 -14.81
CA LEU A 172 -6.25 -4.14 -14.16
C LEU A 172 -5.80 -2.72 -13.76
N HIS A 173 -5.57 -2.50 -12.47
CA HIS A 173 -4.96 -1.30 -11.91
C HIS A 173 -3.55 -1.63 -11.44
N VAL A 174 -2.52 -1.01 -12.02
CA VAL A 174 -1.12 -1.22 -11.61
C VAL A 174 -0.64 -0.02 -10.80
N VAL A 175 -0.32 -0.25 -9.54
CA VAL A 175 0.16 0.79 -8.63
C VAL A 175 1.68 0.71 -8.50
N THR A 176 2.35 1.77 -8.95
CA THR A 176 3.81 1.94 -8.96
C THR A 176 4.22 3.08 -8.03
N GLY A 177 5.51 3.18 -7.70
CA GLY A 177 6.01 4.23 -6.80
C GLY A 177 7.16 3.77 -5.92
N PRO A 178 7.92 4.71 -5.32
CA PRO A 178 9.08 4.39 -4.52
C PRO A 178 8.69 3.62 -3.24
N PRO A 179 9.64 2.94 -2.58
CA PRO A 179 9.38 2.32 -1.27
C PRO A 179 8.83 3.36 -0.28
N ALA A 180 7.91 2.95 0.59
CA ALA A 180 7.25 3.82 1.59
C ALA A 180 6.42 5.00 1.02
N ALA A 181 6.11 5.04 -0.27
CA ALA A 181 5.26 6.07 -0.88
C ALA A 181 3.79 6.07 -0.38
N GLY A 182 3.31 4.96 0.17
CA GLY A 182 1.91 4.78 0.57
C GLY A 182 1.07 3.92 -0.39
N LYS A 183 1.71 3.13 -1.27
CA LYS A 183 1.01 2.28 -2.27
C LYS A 183 -0.05 1.35 -1.69
N SER A 184 0.27 0.63 -0.61
CA SER A 184 -0.70 -0.28 0.03
C SER A 184 -1.85 0.49 0.68
N THR A 185 -1.62 1.73 1.13
CA THR A 185 -2.69 2.62 1.61
C THR A 185 -3.57 3.09 0.46
N PHE A 186 -2.97 3.55 -0.63
CA PHE A 186 -3.70 3.93 -1.84
C PHE A 186 -4.62 2.79 -2.33
N VAL A 187 -4.10 1.56 -2.45
CA VAL A 187 -4.93 0.42 -2.85
C VAL A 187 -6.04 0.15 -1.85
N ARG A 188 -5.78 0.22 -0.54
CA ARG A 188 -6.81 0.00 0.49
C ARG A 188 -7.96 1.01 0.41
N GLU A 189 -7.67 2.25 0.03
CA GLU A 189 -8.68 3.32 -0.10
C GLU A 189 -9.49 3.24 -1.40
N HIS A 190 -8.96 2.61 -2.44
CA HIS A 190 -9.58 2.57 -3.77
C HIS A 190 -10.17 1.20 -4.13
N ALA A 191 -9.61 0.12 -3.58
CA ALA A 191 -10.10 -1.23 -3.81
C ALA A 191 -11.44 -1.44 -3.11
N ARG A 192 -12.38 -2.01 -3.85
CA ARG A 192 -13.70 -2.35 -3.34
C ARG A 192 -13.73 -3.78 -2.85
N LEU A 193 -14.72 -4.06 -2.02
CA LEU A 193 -14.98 -5.40 -1.55
C LEU A 193 -15.34 -6.30 -2.74
N GLY A 194 -14.53 -7.33 -2.98
CA GLY A 194 -14.66 -8.21 -4.15
C GLY A 194 -13.51 -8.08 -5.15
N ASP A 195 -12.75 -7.00 -5.09
CA ASP A 195 -11.53 -6.82 -5.88
C ASP A 195 -10.41 -7.77 -5.42
N VAL A 196 -9.49 -8.07 -6.33
CA VAL A 196 -8.27 -8.83 -6.02
C VAL A 196 -7.09 -7.88 -5.87
N VAL A 197 -6.45 -7.89 -4.71
CA VAL A 197 -5.22 -7.14 -4.41
C VAL A 197 -4.01 -8.07 -4.46
N LEU A 198 -3.07 -7.76 -5.36
CA LEU A 198 -1.81 -8.46 -5.55
C LEU A 198 -0.65 -7.60 -5.03
N ASP A 199 -0.54 -7.50 -3.70
CA ASP A 199 0.60 -6.90 -3.00
C ASP A 199 1.65 -7.97 -2.68
N TYR A 200 2.91 -7.69 -3.08
CA TYR A 200 4.02 -8.60 -2.86
C TYR A 200 4.34 -8.81 -1.38
N ASP A 201 4.37 -7.73 -0.59
CA ASP A 201 4.78 -7.81 0.81
C ASP A 201 3.71 -8.53 1.64
N LEU A 202 2.43 -8.21 1.42
CA LEU A 202 1.33 -8.92 2.09
C LEU A 202 1.31 -10.41 1.75
N LEU A 203 1.50 -10.75 0.46
CA LEU A 203 1.53 -12.14 0.03
C LEU A 203 2.73 -12.89 0.62
N ALA A 204 3.91 -12.28 0.65
CA ALA A 204 5.11 -12.88 1.23
C ALA A 204 4.98 -13.10 2.73
N ASN A 205 4.45 -12.11 3.47
CA ASN A 205 4.21 -12.22 4.91
C ASN A 205 3.18 -13.32 5.22
N ALA A 206 2.07 -13.36 4.47
CA ALA A 206 1.07 -14.42 4.63
C ALA A 206 1.64 -15.82 4.39
N LEU A 207 2.44 -15.99 3.34
CA LEU A 207 3.07 -17.28 3.01
C LEU A 207 4.14 -17.70 4.01
N ALA A 208 4.80 -16.75 4.68
CA ALA A 208 5.86 -17.01 5.66
C ALA A 208 5.35 -17.06 7.12
N GLY A 209 4.06 -16.76 7.33
CA GLY A 209 3.51 -16.59 8.69
C GLY A 209 4.13 -15.43 9.46
N GLU A 210 4.59 -14.40 8.76
CA GLU A 210 5.23 -13.21 9.32
C GLU A 210 4.23 -12.07 9.54
N PRO A 211 4.52 -11.11 10.45
CA PRO A 211 3.71 -9.90 10.62
C PRO A 211 3.52 -9.11 9.32
N ALA A 212 2.37 -8.44 9.17
CA ALA A 212 2.02 -7.77 7.91
C ALA A 212 2.92 -6.57 7.58
N ASP A 213 3.57 -5.98 8.57
CA ASP A 213 4.53 -4.87 8.48
C ASP A 213 5.98 -5.33 8.25
N ASN A 214 6.24 -6.63 8.20
CA ASN A 214 7.55 -7.14 7.82
C ASN A 214 7.85 -6.81 6.34
N HIS A 215 9.09 -6.38 6.08
CA HIS A 215 9.55 -5.95 4.76
C HIS A 215 10.87 -6.65 4.36
N GLU A 216 11.31 -7.64 5.13
CA GLU A 216 12.50 -8.43 4.86
C GLU A 216 12.09 -9.87 4.53
N HIS A 217 12.56 -10.34 3.37
CA HIS A 217 12.19 -11.66 2.85
C HIS A 217 13.44 -12.40 2.37
N THR A 218 13.58 -13.65 2.77
CA THR A 218 14.64 -14.55 2.31
C THR A 218 14.51 -14.82 0.81
N ARG A 219 15.59 -15.26 0.16
CA ARG A 219 15.57 -15.59 -1.28
C ARG A 219 14.52 -16.66 -1.60
N GLN A 220 14.34 -17.62 -0.70
CA GLN A 220 13.38 -18.71 -0.80
C GLN A 220 11.93 -18.19 -0.73
N ILE A 221 11.59 -17.34 0.24
CA ILE A 221 10.25 -16.69 0.32
C ILE A 221 9.98 -15.90 -0.94
N LYS A 222 11.00 -15.16 -1.42
CA LYS A 222 10.86 -14.33 -2.61
C LYS A 222 10.52 -15.14 -3.85
N ALA A 223 11.12 -16.33 -4.03
CA ALA A 223 10.85 -17.21 -5.16
C ALA A 223 9.40 -17.73 -5.14
N VAL A 224 8.95 -18.28 -4.00
CA VAL A 224 7.59 -18.77 -3.80
C VAL A 224 6.56 -17.66 -4.02
N THR A 225 6.80 -16.47 -3.46
CA THR A 225 5.91 -15.31 -3.60
C THR A 225 5.78 -14.88 -5.06
N LYS A 226 6.89 -14.86 -5.81
CA LYS A 226 6.86 -14.51 -7.25
C LYS A 226 6.01 -15.50 -8.04
N ALA A 227 6.19 -16.80 -7.80
CA ALA A 227 5.42 -17.84 -8.48
C ALA A 227 3.91 -17.72 -8.17
N ALA A 228 3.55 -17.62 -6.89
CA ALA A 228 2.17 -17.44 -6.46
C ALA A 228 1.52 -16.18 -7.05
N ARG A 229 2.23 -15.04 -7.00
CA ARG A 229 1.73 -13.76 -7.51
C ARG A 229 1.52 -13.77 -9.03
N LEU A 230 2.42 -14.38 -9.79
CA LEU A 230 2.30 -14.49 -11.24
C LEU A 230 1.07 -15.33 -11.61
N ALA A 231 0.91 -16.50 -10.99
CA ALA A 231 -0.24 -17.37 -11.23
C ALA A 231 -1.56 -16.71 -10.81
N ALA A 232 -1.56 -15.95 -9.71
CA ALA A 232 -2.71 -15.15 -9.29
C ALA A 232 -3.12 -14.13 -10.36
N LEU A 233 -2.15 -13.36 -10.87
CA LEU A 233 -2.39 -12.38 -11.94
C LEU A 233 -2.95 -13.06 -13.19
N GLU A 234 -2.30 -14.11 -13.68
CA GLU A 234 -2.73 -14.81 -14.89
C GLU A 234 -4.12 -15.44 -14.77
N ALA A 235 -4.47 -15.97 -13.59
CA ALA A 235 -5.81 -16.47 -13.33
C ALA A 235 -6.85 -15.34 -13.27
N ALA A 236 -6.51 -14.22 -12.62
CA ALA A 236 -7.39 -13.08 -12.45
C ALA A 236 -7.74 -12.42 -13.79
N MET A 237 -6.78 -12.33 -14.70
CA MET A 237 -6.98 -11.77 -16.04
C MET A 237 -7.88 -12.63 -16.95
N LYS A 238 -8.15 -13.88 -16.57
CA LYS A 238 -9.14 -14.76 -17.23
C LYS A 238 -10.52 -14.67 -16.59
N GLN A 239 -10.62 -13.97 -15.47
CA GLN A 239 -11.89 -13.71 -14.83
C GLN A 239 -12.37 -12.32 -15.21
N ASP A 240 -13.54 -12.00 -14.70
CA ASP A 240 -14.17 -10.72 -14.85
C ASP A 240 -14.27 -10.10 -13.45
N ILE A 241 -13.15 -9.49 -13.06
CA ILE A 241 -12.94 -8.91 -11.73
C ILE A 241 -11.96 -7.73 -11.83
N THR A 242 -12.04 -6.82 -10.88
CA THR A 242 -11.03 -5.77 -10.72
C THR A 242 -9.80 -6.33 -10.01
N VAL A 243 -8.61 -6.00 -10.52
CA VAL A 243 -7.32 -6.44 -10.00
C VAL A 243 -6.44 -5.24 -9.70
N TRP A 244 -6.00 -5.09 -8.46
CA TRP A 244 -5.04 -4.09 -8.01
C TRP A 244 -3.66 -4.72 -7.82
N LEU A 245 -2.71 -4.40 -8.69
CA LEU A 245 -1.36 -4.94 -8.68
C LEU A 245 -0.35 -3.90 -8.16
N ILE A 246 0.26 -4.15 -7.01
CA ILE A 246 1.33 -3.27 -6.50
C ILE A 246 2.68 -3.73 -7.07
N HIS A 247 3.21 -3.02 -8.05
CA HIS A 247 4.56 -3.25 -8.57
C HIS A 247 5.37 -1.96 -8.45
N SER A 248 6.19 -1.84 -7.40
CA SER A 248 6.94 -0.60 -7.09
C SER A 248 7.74 -0.07 -8.27
N THR A 249 8.53 -0.95 -8.91
CA THR A 249 9.52 -0.59 -9.94
C THR A 249 9.52 -1.61 -11.09
N PRO A 250 8.46 -1.66 -11.93
CA PRO A 250 8.44 -2.54 -13.08
C PRO A 250 9.55 -2.16 -14.07
N ALA A 251 10.12 -3.15 -14.75
CA ALA A 251 10.92 -2.88 -15.93
C ALA A 251 10.02 -2.32 -17.04
N ALA A 252 10.57 -1.52 -17.96
CA ALA A 252 9.79 -0.92 -19.06
C ALA A 252 9.00 -1.98 -19.86
N SER A 253 9.62 -3.12 -20.18
CA SER A 253 8.95 -4.25 -20.86
C SER A 253 7.78 -4.84 -20.06
N THR A 254 7.88 -4.83 -18.73
CA THR A 254 6.80 -5.30 -17.84
C THR A 254 5.65 -4.29 -17.81
N LEU A 255 5.97 -3.00 -17.83
CA LEU A 255 4.97 -1.94 -17.91
C LEU A 255 4.22 -2.00 -19.25
N SER A 256 4.94 -2.12 -20.37
CA SER A 256 4.34 -2.30 -21.70
C SER A 256 3.46 -3.54 -21.78
N ARG A 257 3.84 -4.63 -21.10
CA ARG A 257 2.98 -5.82 -20.98
C ARG A 257 1.68 -5.48 -20.24
N TYR A 258 1.74 -4.76 -19.13
CA TYR A 258 0.53 -4.35 -18.42
C TYR A 258 -0.36 -3.43 -19.27
N GLU A 259 0.24 -2.46 -19.96
CA GLU A 259 -0.48 -1.56 -20.87
C GLU A 259 -1.18 -2.35 -22.00
N SER A 260 -0.51 -3.36 -22.58
CA SER A 260 -1.12 -4.24 -23.59
C SER A 260 -2.29 -5.07 -23.05
N MET A 261 -2.37 -5.24 -21.73
CA MET A 261 -3.48 -5.89 -21.03
C MET A 261 -4.60 -4.90 -20.66
N GLY A 262 -4.51 -3.64 -21.08
CA GLY A 262 -5.48 -2.59 -20.75
C GLY A 262 -5.31 -2.04 -19.33
N ALA A 263 -4.13 -2.14 -18.73
CA ALA A 263 -3.91 -1.68 -17.37
C ALA A 263 -4.01 -0.16 -17.23
N THR A 264 -4.69 0.29 -16.19
CA THR A 264 -4.58 1.68 -15.70
C THR A 264 -3.42 1.77 -14.72
N VAL A 265 -2.41 2.59 -15.03
CA VAL A 265 -1.21 2.75 -14.19
C VAL A 265 -1.37 3.94 -13.25
N HIS A 266 -1.20 3.70 -11.95
CA HIS A 266 -1.22 4.71 -10.89
C HIS A 266 0.19 4.88 -10.34
N VAL A 267 0.71 6.11 -10.35
CA VAL A 267 2.01 6.44 -9.74
C VAL A 267 1.75 7.12 -8.40
N VAL A 268 2.13 6.46 -7.31
CA VAL A 268 2.04 7.03 -5.96
C VAL A 268 3.39 7.57 -5.56
N ASP A 269 3.53 8.89 -5.51
CA ASP A 269 4.77 9.58 -5.13
C ASP A 269 4.46 10.83 -4.29
N PRO A 270 4.68 10.81 -2.96
CA PRO A 270 4.52 11.99 -2.10
C PRO A 270 5.74 12.93 -2.14
N GLY A 271 6.74 12.65 -2.98
CA GLY A 271 7.97 13.42 -3.11
C GLY A 271 9.17 12.81 -2.36
N LYS A 272 10.37 13.08 -2.89
CA LYS A 272 11.65 12.47 -2.45
C LYS A 272 11.90 12.68 -0.96
N ASP A 273 11.69 13.88 -0.43
CA ASP A 273 11.96 14.16 0.99
C ASP A 273 11.05 13.37 1.92
N VAL A 274 9.75 13.30 1.60
CA VAL A 274 8.76 12.52 2.36
C VAL A 274 9.11 11.04 2.31
N VAL A 275 9.43 10.52 1.13
CA VAL A 275 9.83 9.12 0.95
C VAL A 275 11.09 8.79 1.73
N MET A 276 12.14 9.60 1.60
CA MET A 276 13.40 9.35 2.30
C MET A 276 13.23 9.44 3.82
N LYS A 277 12.39 10.36 4.33
CA LYS A 277 12.02 10.43 5.75
C LYS A 277 11.30 9.15 6.21
N ARG A 278 10.27 8.70 5.48
CA ARG A 278 9.51 7.49 5.80
C ARG A 278 10.37 6.23 5.73
N VAL A 279 11.25 6.11 4.73
CA VAL A 279 12.17 4.96 4.62
C VAL A 279 13.11 4.88 5.82
N LYS A 280 13.65 6.02 6.31
CA LYS A 280 14.49 6.04 7.52
C LYS A 280 13.75 5.59 8.78
N GLN A 281 12.45 5.85 8.86
CA GLN A 281 11.63 5.56 10.04
C GLN A 281 11.02 4.16 10.03
N MET A 282 10.59 3.68 8.86
CA MET A 282 9.70 2.52 8.75
C MET A 282 10.30 1.34 7.99
N ARG A 283 11.50 1.49 7.42
CA ARG A 283 12.09 0.46 6.55
C ARG A 283 13.53 0.14 6.97
N PRO A 284 14.01 -1.08 6.67
CA PRO A 284 15.42 -1.43 6.84
C PRO A 284 16.32 -0.45 6.09
N ARG A 285 17.48 -0.10 6.67
CA ARG A 285 18.42 0.89 6.08
C ARG A 285 18.84 0.55 4.64
N VAL A 286 18.85 -0.73 4.29
CA VAL A 286 19.14 -1.22 2.92
C VAL A 286 18.15 -0.70 1.87
N MET A 287 16.98 -0.20 2.27
CA MET A 287 15.98 0.37 1.36
C MET A 287 16.26 1.82 0.95
N LEU A 288 17.16 2.54 1.64
CA LEU A 288 17.55 3.90 1.28
C LEU A 288 18.15 4.01 -0.14
N PRO A 289 19.15 3.20 -0.53
CA PRO A 289 19.66 3.26 -1.90
C PRO A 289 18.62 2.84 -2.94
N VAL A 290 17.69 1.94 -2.59
CA VAL A 290 16.59 1.54 -3.48
C VAL A 290 15.62 2.71 -3.72
N ALA A 291 15.31 3.47 -2.67
CA ALA A 291 14.49 4.67 -2.76
C ALA A 291 15.16 5.76 -3.59
N ALA A 292 16.45 6.02 -3.35
CA ALA A 292 17.23 6.98 -4.13
C ALA A 292 17.27 6.60 -5.61
N ALA A 293 17.62 5.34 -5.92
CA ALA A 293 17.69 4.83 -7.27
C ALA A 293 16.35 4.85 -8.02
N TRP A 294 15.21 4.87 -7.31
CA TRP A 294 13.90 5.05 -7.94
C TRP A 294 13.76 6.45 -8.55
N TYR A 295 14.16 7.48 -7.81
CA TYR A 295 14.15 8.86 -8.29
C TYR A 295 15.20 9.10 -9.36
N ASP A 296 16.36 8.46 -9.26
CA ASP A 296 17.44 8.64 -10.23
C ASP A 296 17.11 7.99 -11.61
N LYS A 297 16.19 7.02 -11.64
CA LYS A 297 15.76 6.31 -12.85
C LYS A 297 14.52 6.91 -13.54
N GLN A 298 13.82 7.82 -12.87
CA GLN A 298 12.71 8.54 -13.51
C GLN A 298 13.32 9.41 -14.62
N PRO A 299 12.71 9.49 -15.83
CA PRO A 299 13.06 10.56 -16.75
C PRO A 299 12.94 11.86 -15.96
N ALA A 300 13.84 12.82 -16.18
CA ALA A 300 13.79 14.11 -15.50
C ALA A 300 12.45 14.79 -15.84
N VAL A 301 11.39 14.47 -15.09
CA VAL A 301 10.24 15.32 -14.91
C VAL A 301 10.87 16.59 -14.38
N ALA A 302 10.76 17.68 -15.15
CA ALA A 302 11.39 18.95 -14.84
C ALA A 302 11.31 19.18 -13.34
N THR A 303 12.45 18.98 -12.68
CA THR A 303 12.52 19.05 -11.22
C THR A 303 11.93 20.41 -10.87
N PRO A 304 11.01 20.53 -9.90
CA PRO A 304 10.72 21.83 -9.35
C PRO A 304 12.08 22.42 -8.99
N LYS A 305 12.48 23.48 -9.71
CA LYS A 305 13.78 24.13 -9.54
C LYS A 305 13.99 24.27 -8.02
N THR A 306 15.14 23.86 -7.51
CA THR A 306 15.47 24.07 -6.09
C THR A 306 15.31 25.54 -5.74
N THR A 307 15.12 25.88 -4.46
CA THR A 307 15.03 27.28 -4.02
C THR A 307 16.15 28.15 -4.59
N THR A 308 17.36 27.60 -4.74
CA THR A 308 18.50 28.25 -5.41
C THR A 308 18.32 28.37 -6.92
N GLU A 309 17.92 27.32 -7.63
CA GLU A 309 17.64 27.34 -9.08
C GLU A 309 16.41 28.20 -9.45
N ARG A 310 15.51 28.45 -8.50
CA ARG A 310 14.39 29.41 -8.61
C ARG A 310 14.82 30.87 -8.41
N GLY A 311 16.11 31.11 -8.15
CA GLY A 311 16.63 32.43 -7.81
C GLY A 311 16.21 32.93 -6.41
N LEU A 312 15.78 32.04 -5.52
CA LEU A 312 15.38 32.31 -4.14
C LEU A 312 16.44 31.83 -3.12
N GLY A 313 17.66 31.57 -3.61
CA GLY A 313 18.79 31.10 -2.82
C GLY A 313 19.29 32.12 -1.79
N TRP A 314 20.44 31.82 -1.19
CA TRP A 314 21.02 32.60 -0.09
C TRP A 314 21.18 34.10 -0.41
N ASP A 315 21.60 34.45 -1.63
CA ASP A 315 21.74 35.85 -2.04
C ASP A 315 20.41 36.59 -2.07
N HIS A 316 19.33 35.96 -2.52
CA HIS A 316 17.99 36.54 -2.54
C HIS A 316 17.45 36.74 -1.11
N GLN A 317 17.70 35.77 -0.22
CA GLN A 317 17.32 35.89 1.20
C GLN A 317 18.08 37.05 1.88
N LYS A 318 19.37 37.21 1.58
CA LYS A 318 20.20 38.31 2.07
C LYS A 318 19.74 39.66 1.52
N GLN A 319 19.42 39.76 0.24
CA GLN A 319 18.87 40.98 -0.37
C GLN A 319 17.52 41.36 0.26
N ARG A 320 16.61 40.39 0.43
CA ARG A 320 15.34 40.64 1.13
C ARG A 320 15.58 41.12 2.56
N ALA A 321 16.49 40.48 3.31
CA ALA A 321 16.80 40.90 4.67
C ALA A 321 17.33 42.34 4.73
N ASN A 322 18.17 42.75 3.77
CA ASN A 322 18.67 44.12 3.67
C ASN A 322 17.54 45.12 3.36
N LEU A 323 16.68 44.82 2.38
CA LEU A 323 15.54 45.66 2.04
C LEU A 323 14.58 45.84 3.21
N VAL A 324 14.33 44.76 3.95
CA VAL A 324 13.50 44.77 5.15
C VAL A 324 14.16 45.56 6.28
N ALA A 325 15.49 45.48 6.44
CA ALA A 325 16.21 46.21 7.48
C ALA A 325 16.19 47.73 7.28
N VAL A 326 16.13 48.20 6.03
CA VAL A 326 16.05 49.63 5.69
C VAL A 326 14.62 50.12 5.46
N HIS A 327 13.61 49.22 5.57
CA HIS A 327 12.21 49.56 5.37
C HIS A 327 11.70 50.50 6.46
N VAL A 328 10.90 51.49 6.06
CA VAL A 328 10.19 52.38 6.97
C VAL A 328 8.70 52.06 6.88
N ASP A 329 8.12 51.65 8.01
CA ASP A 329 6.69 51.41 8.14
C ASP A 329 5.84 52.58 7.62
N GLY A 330 4.82 52.27 6.82
CA GLY A 330 3.97 53.28 6.17
C GLY A 330 4.45 53.68 4.78
N THR A 331 5.66 53.28 4.35
CA THR A 331 6.14 53.50 2.97
C THR A 331 5.14 52.91 1.98
N PRO A 332 4.66 53.67 0.97
CA PRO A 332 3.62 53.21 0.07
C PRO A 332 4.12 52.08 -0.85
N CYS A 333 3.31 51.04 -1.01
CA CYS A 333 3.54 49.97 -1.97
C CYS A 333 3.49 50.53 -3.38
N TRP A 334 4.55 50.34 -4.18
CA TRP A 334 4.63 50.86 -5.55
C TRP A 334 3.50 50.35 -6.47
N TRP A 335 2.94 49.18 -6.18
CA TRP A 335 1.86 48.56 -6.96
C TRP A 335 0.48 49.13 -6.63
N CYS A 336 0.09 49.14 -5.34
CA CYS A 336 -1.26 49.49 -4.91
C CYS A 336 -1.39 50.83 -4.18
N GLY A 337 -0.28 51.52 -3.88
CA GLY A 337 -0.24 52.79 -3.16
C GLY A 337 -0.51 52.69 -1.65
N ARG A 338 -0.95 51.52 -1.14
CA ARG A 338 -1.26 51.33 0.29
C ARG A 338 0.02 51.26 1.14
N PRO A 339 -0.02 51.70 2.42
CA PRO A 339 1.14 51.66 3.31
C PRO A 339 1.60 50.23 3.56
N MET A 340 2.92 50.02 3.56
CA MET A 340 3.56 48.74 3.86
C MET A 340 4.16 48.72 5.27
N PHE A 341 3.97 47.63 6.00
CA PHE A 341 4.44 47.43 7.35
C PHE A 341 5.31 46.18 7.47
N TYR A 342 6.34 46.25 8.32
CA TYR A 342 7.17 45.12 8.70
C TYR A 342 6.34 44.03 9.39
N ASP A 343 5.46 44.44 10.31
CA ASP A 343 4.48 43.57 10.93
C ASP A 343 3.41 43.17 9.91
N LYS A 344 3.42 41.90 9.53
CA LYS A 344 2.53 41.34 8.51
C LYS A 344 1.04 41.50 8.83
N THR A 345 0.66 41.58 10.12
CA THR A 345 -0.76 41.68 10.49
C THR A 345 -1.33 43.07 10.22
N ARG A 346 -0.47 44.07 10.00
CA ARG A 346 -0.85 45.44 9.65
C ARG A 346 -0.96 45.66 8.15
N ASN A 347 -0.42 44.74 7.35
CA ASN A 347 -0.59 44.75 5.90
C ASN A 347 -2.01 44.29 5.55
N PHE A 348 -2.62 44.91 4.54
CA PHE A 348 -4.02 44.61 4.17
C PHE A 348 -4.23 43.15 3.72
N ASP A 349 -3.16 42.48 3.26
CA ASP A 349 -3.17 41.08 2.88
C ASP A 349 -2.76 40.13 4.00
N GLY A 350 -2.42 40.63 5.20
CA GLY A 350 -2.00 39.83 6.35
C GLY A 350 -0.67 39.10 6.16
N LEU A 351 0.11 39.45 5.13
CA LEU A 351 1.30 38.74 4.69
C LEU A 351 2.58 39.57 4.84
N PRO A 352 3.76 38.92 4.98
CA PRO A 352 5.03 39.63 5.05
C PRO A 352 5.38 40.28 3.72
N LEU A 353 6.14 41.38 3.76
CA LEU A 353 6.60 42.06 2.55
C LEU A 353 7.45 41.14 1.67
N ALA A 354 7.18 41.18 0.37
CA ALA A 354 7.88 40.45 -0.68
C ALA A 354 8.95 41.35 -1.32
N ALA A 355 10.12 40.77 -1.59
CA ALA A 355 11.19 41.45 -2.32
C ALA A 355 10.95 41.27 -3.83
N ASP A 356 10.72 42.38 -4.52
CA ASP A 356 10.39 42.44 -5.96
C ASP A 356 11.61 42.87 -6.79
N HIS A 357 11.58 42.51 -8.07
CA HIS A 357 12.58 42.91 -9.07
C HIS A 357 11.94 43.88 -10.07
N GLU A 358 12.51 45.07 -10.25
CA GLU A 358 12.04 46.02 -11.28
C GLU A 358 11.98 45.36 -12.67
N ASP A 359 13.05 44.67 -13.07
CA ASP A 359 13.01 43.78 -14.24
C ASP A 359 12.60 42.37 -13.83
N ALA A 360 11.59 41.85 -14.51
CA ALA A 360 11.16 40.49 -14.25
C ALA A 360 12.27 39.47 -14.52
N ARG A 361 12.30 38.40 -13.72
CA ARG A 361 13.29 37.31 -13.83
C ARG A 361 13.33 36.66 -15.22
N ALA A 362 12.22 36.71 -15.95
CA ALA A 362 12.12 36.23 -17.33
C ALA A 362 12.96 37.04 -18.33
N ASN A 363 13.32 38.27 -17.97
CA ASN A 363 14.06 39.23 -18.80
C ASN A 363 15.48 39.50 -18.28
N GLY A 364 15.98 38.70 -17.32
CA GLY A 364 17.37 38.79 -16.83
C GLY A 364 17.59 39.63 -15.56
N GLY A 365 16.53 40.09 -14.88
CA GLY A 365 16.66 40.78 -13.59
C GLY A 365 17.09 39.85 -12.45
N ASP A 366 18.26 40.10 -11.86
CA ASP A 366 18.90 39.23 -10.84
C ASP A 366 18.95 39.85 -9.42
N ARG A 367 18.49 41.10 -9.26
CA ARG A 367 18.54 41.84 -7.99
C ARG A 367 17.17 42.33 -7.56
N ALA A 368 16.78 42.03 -6.32
CA ALA A 368 15.60 42.65 -5.71
C ALA A 368 15.99 44.04 -5.20
N ASN A 369 15.25 45.06 -5.60
CA ASN A 369 15.55 46.44 -5.26
C ASN A 369 14.41 47.18 -4.55
N ARG A 370 13.25 46.53 -4.36
CA ARG A 370 12.12 47.11 -3.63
C ARG A 370 11.27 46.07 -2.89
N LEU A 371 10.48 46.55 -1.94
CA LEU A 371 9.46 45.76 -1.26
C LEU A 371 8.07 46.05 -1.82
N LEU A 372 7.24 45.03 -1.86
CA LEU A 372 5.80 45.10 -2.17
C LEU A 372 5.02 44.27 -1.14
N HIS A 373 3.72 44.53 -1.02
CA HIS A 373 2.80 43.56 -0.42
C HIS A 373 2.88 42.22 -1.18
N PHE A 374 2.75 41.10 -0.46
CA PHE A 374 2.93 39.78 -1.05
C PHE A 374 1.94 39.52 -2.19
N SER A 375 0.67 39.84 -1.94
CA SER A 375 -0.40 39.79 -2.94
C SER A 375 -0.11 40.65 -4.17
N CYS A 376 0.39 41.86 -3.96
CA CYS A 376 0.74 42.80 -5.03
C CYS A 376 1.90 42.29 -5.89
N ASN A 377 2.94 41.72 -5.26
CA ASN A 377 4.06 41.08 -5.96
C ASN A 377 3.57 39.91 -6.82
N SER A 378 2.62 39.11 -6.33
CA SER A 378 1.99 38.04 -7.10
C SER A 378 1.12 38.56 -8.25
N SER A 379 0.36 39.65 -8.04
CA SER A 379 -0.51 40.25 -9.07
C SER A 379 0.26 40.91 -10.21
N ARG A 380 1.45 41.45 -9.94
CA ARG A 380 2.34 42.08 -10.92
C ARG A 380 2.86 41.12 -12.00
N GLN A 381 3.05 39.84 -11.65
CA GLN A 381 3.65 38.83 -12.52
C GLN A 381 5.04 39.28 -13.04
N ALA A 382 5.39 38.99 -14.29
CA ALA A 382 6.68 39.36 -14.89
C ALA A 382 6.76 40.82 -15.36
N GLY A 383 6.17 41.77 -14.63
CA GLY A 383 6.12 43.20 -15.02
C GLY A 383 5.18 43.52 -16.18
N ALA A 384 4.50 42.51 -16.74
CA ALA A 384 3.56 42.62 -17.87
C ALA A 384 2.28 43.41 -17.57
N ARG A 385 2.13 43.93 -16.35
CA ARG A 385 0.95 44.65 -15.86
C ARG A 385 1.33 45.94 -15.12
N ASP A 386 2.55 46.43 -15.30
CA ASP A 386 3.04 47.64 -14.62
C ASP A 386 2.21 48.88 -14.98
N ASP A 387 1.66 48.92 -16.20
CA ASP A 387 0.70 49.91 -16.70
C ASP A 387 -0.71 49.78 -16.09
N GLN A 388 -1.03 48.63 -15.52
CA GLN A 388 -2.33 48.31 -14.90
C GLN A 388 -2.29 48.42 -13.38
N ARG A 389 -1.20 48.94 -12.79
CA ARG A 389 -1.05 48.98 -11.34
C ARG A 389 -2.16 49.84 -10.71
N PRO A 390 -2.85 49.34 -9.65
CA PRO A 390 -3.93 50.08 -9.01
C PRO A 390 -3.53 51.48 -8.52
N ALA A 391 -2.26 51.70 -8.19
CA ALA A 391 -1.74 53.01 -7.79
C ALA A 391 -1.87 54.12 -8.86
N LEU A 392 -2.08 53.78 -10.14
CA LEU A 392 -2.29 54.76 -11.22
C LEU A 392 -3.74 55.26 -11.29
N ASN A 393 -4.69 54.51 -10.73
CA ASN A 393 -6.09 54.89 -10.70
C ASN A 393 -6.35 55.68 -9.41
N HIS A 394 -6.25 57.02 -9.51
CA HIS A 394 -6.55 57.93 -8.41
C HIS A 394 -8.06 58.04 -8.15
N SER A 395 -8.67 56.95 -7.67
CA SER A 395 -10.06 56.96 -7.23
C SER A 395 -10.35 55.78 -6.30
N GLU A 396 -9.77 55.81 -5.09
CA GLU A 396 -10.43 55.30 -3.87
C GLU A 396 -9.56 55.54 -2.60
N PRO A 397 -10.09 56.17 -1.54
CA PRO A 397 -9.48 56.17 -0.22
C PRO A 397 -9.63 54.79 0.47
N PRO A 398 -8.80 54.48 1.48
CA PRO A 398 -8.66 53.11 2.00
C PRO A 398 -9.92 52.66 2.76
N THR A 399 -10.61 51.64 2.25
CA THR A 399 -11.70 50.94 2.94
C THR A 399 -11.18 49.68 3.65
N GLU A 400 -11.72 49.46 4.86
CA GLU A 400 -11.48 48.34 5.78
C GLU A 400 -11.77 46.95 5.15
N PRO A 401 -11.15 45.87 5.67
CA PRO A 401 -11.11 44.58 5.00
C PRO A 401 -12.42 43.80 5.14
N THR A 402 -13.06 43.47 4.02
CA THR A 402 -14.13 42.46 3.94
C THR A 402 -13.60 41.12 3.40
N ALA A 403 -14.21 40.05 3.91
CA ALA A 403 -13.79 38.66 3.79
C ALA A 403 -13.69 38.11 2.34
N PRO A 404 -12.83 37.10 2.07
CA PRO A 404 -12.57 36.62 0.72
C PRO A 404 -13.72 35.75 0.15
N PRO A 405 -14.02 35.86 -1.16
CA PRO A 405 -14.97 34.99 -1.85
C PRO A 405 -14.38 33.62 -2.19
N GLN A 406 -15.24 32.60 -2.16
CA GLN A 406 -14.93 31.18 -2.35
C GLN A 406 -14.56 30.84 -3.80
N ALA A 407 -13.55 29.98 -3.97
CA ALA A 407 -13.09 29.46 -5.27
C ALA A 407 -13.75 28.11 -5.62
N THR A 408 -14.16 27.97 -6.87
CA THR A 408 -14.58 26.73 -7.53
C THR A 408 -13.37 25.82 -7.87
N PRO A 409 -13.52 24.48 -7.94
CA PRO A 409 -12.38 23.56 -7.95
C PRO A 409 -11.90 23.18 -9.36
N ALA A 410 -10.57 23.09 -9.53
CA ALA A 410 -9.88 22.44 -10.64
C ALA A 410 -9.03 21.25 -10.12
N ALA A 411 -8.91 20.21 -10.95
CA ALA A 411 -8.12 18.96 -10.84
C ALA A 411 -7.34 18.69 -9.52
N SER A 412 -7.76 17.66 -8.79
CA SER A 412 -7.21 17.29 -7.49
C SER A 412 -5.86 16.57 -7.61
N VAL A 413 -4.77 17.30 -7.36
CA VAL A 413 -3.53 16.74 -6.81
C VAL A 413 -3.76 16.59 -5.31
N PHE A 414 -3.94 15.36 -4.83
CA PHE A 414 -4.23 15.10 -3.42
C PHE A 414 -2.95 15.21 -2.57
N ALA A 415 -2.84 16.27 -1.77
CA ALA A 415 -1.79 16.43 -0.77
C ALA A 415 -2.22 15.74 0.54
N TRP A 416 -1.36 14.89 1.08
CA TRP A 416 -1.59 14.19 2.34
C TRP A 416 -1.33 15.11 3.54
N PRO A 417 -2.19 15.14 4.57
CA PRO A 417 -1.91 15.82 5.82
C PRO A 417 -0.86 15.07 6.64
N ASP A 418 0.08 15.81 7.24
CA ASP A 418 1.07 15.29 8.17
C ASP A 418 0.38 14.75 9.44
N LEU A 419 0.59 13.47 9.74
CA LEU A 419 0.21 12.87 11.01
C LEU A 419 1.21 13.34 12.08
N GLU A 420 0.76 14.20 13.01
CA GLU A 420 1.50 14.50 14.21
C GLU A 420 1.61 13.25 15.11
N PRO A 421 2.78 12.97 15.70
CA PRO A 421 2.91 11.90 16.68
C PRO A 421 2.23 12.33 17.99
N SER A 422 1.25 11.52 18.43
CA SER A 422 0.61 11.66 19.73
C SER A 422 1.67 11.63 20.85
N ARG A 423 1.81 12.75 21.57
CA ARG A 423 2.54 12.79 22.83
C ARG A 423 1.72 12.06 23.89
N ALA A 424 2.15 10.85 24.25
CA ALA A 424 1.82 10.29 25.55
C ALA A 424 2.75 10.95 26.59
N GLY A 425 2.15 11.77 27.47
CA GLY A 425 2.76 12.17 28.74
C GLY A 425 2.53 11.10 29.81
N PRO A 426 3.25 11.21 30.95
CA PRO A 426 3.61 10.10 31.84
C PRO A 426 2.45 9.32 32.47
#